data_AF-A0A930FDQ3-F1
#
_entry.id   AF-A0A930FDQ3-F1
#
_cell.length_a   1.000
_cell.length_b   1.000
_cell.length_c   1.000
_cell.angle_alpha   90.00
_cell.angle_beta   90.00
_cell.angle_gamma   90.00
#
_symmetry.space_group_name_H-M   'P 1'
#
loop_
_entity.id
_entity.type
_entity.pdbx_description
1 polymer ?
#
loop_
_entity_poly.entity_id
_entity_poly.type
_entity_poly.pdbx_seq_one_letter_code
_entity_poly.pdbx_strand_id
1 'polypeptide(L)'
;MASIKGIIVKIIPKVQTGVDEFNAPIYTDGEPIEVDDVLVAPVGSQENLDVTNLYGKKAQYQLGIPKGDTHVWTDAIVEFYGYRWHV
;
A
#
# COMPACT_ATOMS: atom_id res chain seq x y z
N MET A 1 -26.14 -10.71 -12.88
CA MET A 1 -25.62 -9.54 -12.13
C MET A 1 -24.13 -9.75 -11.95
N ALA A 2 -23.29 -8.91 -12.55
CA ALA A 2 -21.85 -9.01 -12.36
C ALA A 2 -21.51 -8.37 -11.01
N SER A 3 -21.28 -9.20 -10.00
CA SER A 3 -20.76 -8.75 -8.70
C SER A 3 -19.28 -8.43 -8.87
N ILE A 4 -18.92 -7.15 -8.70
CA ILE A 4 -17.53 -6.73 -8.58
C ILE A 4 -17.03 -7.37 -7.29
N LYS A 5 -16.14 -8.36 -7.40
CA LYS A 5 -15.39 -8.89 -6.25
C LYS A 5 -14.10 -8.09 -6.13
N GLY A 6 -13.77 -7.67 -4.91
CA GLY A 6 -12.44 -7.14 -4.63
C GLY A 6 -11.36 -8.21 -4.78
N ILE A 7 -10.11 -7.77 -4.67
CA ILE A 7 -8.95 -8.64 -4.59
C ILE A 7 -8.45 -8.69 -3.15
N ILE A 8 -7.66 -9.71 -2.85
CA ILE A 8 -6.94 -9.81 -1.58
C ILE A 8 -5.72 -8.90 -1.65
N VAL A 9 -5.62 -7.97 -0.70
CA VAL A 9 -4.46 -7.09 -0.53
C VAL A 9 -3.77 -7.42 0.79
N LYS A 10 -2.45 -7.56 0.76
CA LYS A 10 -1.68 -7.84 1.98
C LYS A 10 -1.13 -6.55 2.55
N ILE A 11 -1.58 -6.14 3.73
CA ILE A 11 -1.03 -5.00 4.43
C ILE A 11 0.17 -5.47 5.26
N ILE A 12 1.33 -4.89 5.01
CA ILE A 12 2.55 -5.10 5.76
C ILE A 12 2.74 -3.87 6.66
N PRO A 13 2.40 -3.95 7.95
CA PRO A 13 2.68 -2.88 8.87
C PRO A 13 4.19 -2.75 9.04
N LYS A 14 4.74 -1.54 8.92
CA LYS A 14 6.12 -1.28 9.32
C LYS A 14 6.18 -1.25 10.84
N VAL A 15 6.90 -2.20 11.44
CA VAL A 15 7.15 -2.20 12.89
C VAL A 15 8.57 -1.71 13.12
N GLN A 16 8.73 -0.68 13.96
CA GLN A 16 10.05 -0.25 14.39
C GLN A 16 10.62 -1.32 15.32
N THR A 17 11.57 -2.11 14.83
CA THR A 17 12.17 -3.24 15.54
C THR A 17 13.41 -2.86 16.32
N GLY A 18 13.99 -1.69 16.07
CA GLY A 18 15.15 -1.24 16.81
C GLY A 18 15.67 0.12 16.37
N VAL A 19 16.85 0.44 16.85
CA VAL A 19 17.60 1.65 16.50
C VAL A 19 19.02 1.22 16.19
N ASP A 20 19.53 1.63 15.03
CA ASP A 20 20.87 1.31 14.55
C ASP A 20 21.96 2.04 15.38
N GLU A 21 23.23 1.70 15.19
CA GLU A 21 24.39 2.28 15.90
C GLU A 21 24.51 3.81 15.70
N PHE A 22 23.83 4.35 14.69
CA PHE A 22 23.72 5.79 14.41
C PHE A 22 22.44 6.45 14.95
N ASN A 23 21.69 5.79 15.84
CA ASN A 23 20.41 6.28 16.37
C ASN A 23 19.29 6.41 15.29
N ALA A 24 19.44 5.69 14.16
CA ALA A 24 18.43 5.65 13.11
C ALA A 24 17.40 4.53 13.40
N PRO A 25 16.09 4.79 13.37
CA PRO A 25 15.08 3.76 13.60
C PRO A 25 15.11 2.70 12.49
N ILE A 26 15.28 1.44 12.87
CA ILE A 26 15.19 0.29 11.97
C ILE A 26 13.74 -0.15 11.94
N TYR A 27 13.16 -0.13 10.74
CA TYR A 27 11.82 -0.65 10.47
C TYR A 27 11.96 -2.04 9.85
N THR A 28 11.26 -3.02 10.40
CA THR A 28 11.11 -4.32 9.78
C THR A 28 9.67 -4.47 9.29
N ASP A 29 9.53 -5.16 8.16
CA ASP A 29 8.25 -5.61 7.65
C ASP A 29 7.58 -6.51 8.71
N GLY A 30 6.44 -6.07 9.25
CA GLY A 30 5.64 -6.86 10.20
C GLY A 30 4.92 -8.03 9.53
N GLU A 31 4.09 -8.72 10.31
CA GLU A 31 3.29 -9.83 9.76
C GLU A 31 2.32 -9.33 8.68
N PRO A 32 2.32 -9.95 7.48
CA PRO A 32 1.42 -9.55 6.41
C PRO A 32 -0.03 -9.90 6.78
N ILE A 33 -0.89 -8.89 6.79
CA ILE A 33 -2.31 -9.01 7.09
C ILE A 33 -3.08 -9.06 5.77
N GLU A 34 -3.76 -10.17 5.49
CA GLU A 34 -4.54 -10.34 4.27
C GLU A 34 -5.94 -9.73 4.45
N VAL A 35 -6.26 -8.70 3.66
CA VAL A 35 -7.59 -8.08 3.63
C VAL A 35 -8.29 -8.46 2.33
N ASP A 36 -9.44 -9.12 2.46
CA ASP A 36 -10.31 -9.49 1.34
C ASP A 36 -11.25 -8.34 0.94
N ASP A 37 -11.82 -8.42 -0.26
CA ASP A 37 -12.80 -7.47 -0.79
C ASP A 37 -12.29 -6.02 -0.98
N VAL A 38 -10.99 -5.87 -1.25
CA VAL A 38 -10.40 -4.55 -1.54
C VAL A 38 -10.52 -4.25 -3.03
N LEU A 39 -11.10 -3.09 -3.36
CA LEU A 39 -11.19 -2.64 -4.76
C LEU A 39 -9.92 -1.90 -5.16
N VAL A 40 -9.28 -2.31 -6.25
CA VAL A 40 -8.08 -1.65 -6.77
C VAL A 40 -8.37 -1.07 -8.14
N ALA A 41 -8.30 0.25 -8.27
CA ALA A 41 -8.48 0.96 -9.53
C ALA A 41 -7.20 1.75 -9.87
N PRO A 42 -6.65 1.63 -11.10
CA PRO A 42 -5.54 2.48 -11.51
C PRO A 42 -6.03 3.93 -11.60
N VAL A 43 -5.34 4.86 -10.92
CA VAL A 43 -5.56 6.28 -11.21
C VAL A 43 -4.74 6.62 -12.43
N GLY A 44 -5.42 7.08 -13.48
CA GLY A 44 -4.76 7.45 -14.74
C GLY A 44 -3.69 8.50 -14.50
N SER A 45 -2.66 8.52 -15.37
CA SER A 45 -1.49 9.39 -15.30
C SER A 45 -1.77 10.91 -15.34
N GLN A 46 -3.04 11.31 -15.32
CA GLN A 46 -3.51 12.68 -15.52
C GLN A 46 -3.45 13.52 -14.22
N GLU A 47 -3.41 12.91 -13.04
CA GLU A 47 -3.54 13.60 -11.75
C GLU A 47 -2.24 13.56 -10.91
N ASN A 48 -1.11 13.96 -11.50
CA ASN A 48 0.10 14.29 -10.72
C ASN A 48 0.96 15.26 -11.53
N LEU A 49 0.63 16.55 -11.44
CA LEU A 49 1.43 17.63 -12.04
C LEU A 49 2.56 18.14 -11.12
N ASP A 50 2.73 17.59 -9.91
CA ASP A 50 3.68 18.15 -8.97
C ASP A 50 4.83 17.21 -8.63
N VAL A 51 5.97 17.64 -9.17
CA VAL A 51 7.36 17.58 -8.70
C VAL A 51 8.08 16.23 -8.66
N THR A 52 9.22 16.23 -9.35
CA THR A 52 10.27 15.19 -9.34
C THR A 52 10.01 13.96 -10.21
N ASN A 53 10.05 14.19 -11.53
CA ASN A 53 10.35 13.14 -12.50
C ASN A 53 11.87 12.83 -12.49
N LEU A 54 12.33 12.12 -11.45
CA LEU A 54 13.67 11.51 -11.42
C LEU A 54 13.53 10.03 -11.82
N TYR A 55 13.46 9.79 -13.13
CA TYR A 55 13.63 8.48 -13.79
C TYR A 55 12.86 7.28 -13.17
N GLY A 56 11.55 7.20 -13.38
CA GLY A 56 10.80 5.98 -13.11
C GLY A 56 9.37 6.00 -13.66
N LYS A 57 8.89 4.88 -14.21
CA LYS A 57 7.46 4.71 -14.50
C LYS A 57 6.71 4.66 -13.16
N LYS A 58 6.03 5.75 -12.79
CA LYS A 58 5.16 5.80 -11.61
C LYS A 58 3.80 5.21 -11.97
N ALA A 59 3.35 4.24 -11.18
CA ALA A 59 1.97 3.77 -11.21
C ALA A 59 1.31 4.16 -9.89
N GLN A 60 0.07 4.61 -9.95
CA GLN A 60 -0.72 4.97 -8.78
C GLN A 60 -2.04 4.20 -8.86
N TYR A 61 -2.49 3.72 -7.70
CA TYR A 61 -3.72 2.96 -7.57
C TYR A 61 -4.55 3.55 -6.46
N GLN A 62 -5.84 3.68 -6.71
CA GLN A 62 -6.85 3.98 -5.72
C GLN A 62 -7.34 2.67 -5.11
N LEU A 63 -7.22 2.57 -3.80
CA LEU A 63 -7.68 1.44 -2.99
C LEU A 63 -9.04 1.80 -2.38
N GLY A 64 -10.05 0.99 -2.66
CA GLY A 64 -11.35 1.00 -2.00
C GLY A 64 -11.34 0.00 -0.86
N ILE A 65 -11.24 0.51 0.36
CA ILE A 65 -11.22 -0.30 1.59
C ILE A 65 -12.65 -0.77 1.90
N PRO A 66 -12.88 -2.05 2.20
CA PRO A 66 -14.20 -2.57 2.52
C PRO A 66 -14.76 -1.92 3.80
N LYS A 67 -16.08 -1.75 3.83
CA LYS A 67 -16.75 -1.16 4.99
C LYS A 67 -16.65 -2.11 6.19
N GLY A 68 -16.08 -1.62 7.28
CA GLY A 68 -15.86 -2.41 8.50
C GLY A 68 -14.44 -2.94 8.64
N ASP A 69 -13.54 -2.60 7.72
CA ASP A 69 -12.11 -2.80 7.91
C ASP A 69 -11.59 -1.96 9.08
N THR A 70 -10.84 -2.60 9.98
CA THR A 70 -10.25 -1.96 11.17
C THR A 70 -8.74 -1.81 11.04
N HIS A 71 -8.16 -2.07 9.87
CA HIS A 71 -6.72 -1.99 9.67
C HIS A 71 -6.27 -0.56 9.45
N VAL A 72 -5.01 -0.29 9.80
CA VAL A 72 -4.39 1.01 9.58
C VAL A 72 -3.71 0.99 8.22
N TRP A 73 -4.28 1.70 7.26
CA TRP A 73 -3.75 1.82 5.90
C TRP A 73 -2.81 3.02 5.72
N THR A 74 -2.84 3.99 6.64
CA THR A 74 -2.00 5.19 6.57
C THR A 74 -0.52 4.85 6.80
N ASP A 75 0.35 5.26 5.88
CA ASP A 75 1.80 4.97 5.87
C ASP A 75 2.14 3.47 5.78
N ALA A 76 1.15 2.63 5.48
CA ALA A 76 1.35 1.20 5.35
C ALA A 76 2.04 0.83 4.04
N ILE A 77 2.73 -0.31 4.05
CA ILE A 77 3.11 -1.00 2.81
C ILE A 77 2.00 -1.98 2.51
N VAL A 78 1.54 -2.05 1.27
CA VAL A 78 0.59 -3.06 0.81
C VAL A 78 1.17 -3.84 -0.37
N GLU A 79 0.92 -5.14 -0.42
CA GLU A 79 1.37 -6.01 -1.49
C GLU A 79 0.17 -6.54 -2.26
N PHE A 80 0.12 -6.22 -3.56
CA PHE A 80 -0.88 -6.73 -4.48
C PHE A 80 -0.31 -6.75 -5.91
N TYR A 81 -0.83 -7.64 -6.76
CA TYR A 81 -0.26 -7.94 -8.09
C TYR A 81 1.24 -8.31 -8.10
N GLY A 82 1.78 -8.82 -6.97
CA GLY A 82 3.20 -9.14 -6.84
C GLY A 82 4.13 -7.93 -6.71
N TYR A 83 3.57 -6.74 -6.50
CA TYR A 83 4.30 -5.51 -6.25
C TYR A 83 3.99 -4.99 -4.85
N ARG A 84 4.99 -4.34 -4.24
CA ARG A 84 4.82 -3.60 -2.98
C ARG A 84 4.52 -2.14 -3.30
N TRP A 85 3.46 -1.63 -2.68
CA TRP A 85 2.96 -0.27 -2.82
C TRP A 85 3.02 0.41 -1.48
N HIS A 86 3.26 1.71 -1.50
CA HIS A 86 3.17 2.55 -0.32
C HIS A 86 1.87 3.36 -0.41
N VAL A 87 1.09 3.35 0.67
CA VAL A 87 -0.23 3.99 0.76
C VAL A 87 -0.13 5.38 1.37
#